data_AF-A0A1I0CYX2-F1
#
_entry.id   AF-A0A1I0CYX2-F1
#
_cell.length_a   1.000
_cell.length_b   1.000
_cell.length_c   1.000
_cell.angle_alpha   90.00
_cell.angle_beta   90.00
_cell.angle_gamma   90.00
#
_symmetry.space_group_name_H-M   'P 1'
#
loop_
_entity.id
_entity.type
_entity.pdbx_description
1 polymer ?
#
loop_
_entity_poly.entity_id
_entity_poly.type
_entity_poly.pdbx_seq_one_letter_code
_entity_poly.pdbx_strand_id
1 'polypeptide(L)'
;MHLLRRSLILFICCILGACATKKQSVNQQHVSENYNTRVKFLVVHYTVGDWQSSLDVLTKSYGQVSAHYLIPQEFDGSYKEKELEVYQLVDENLRAWHAGPSQWENKQGINDQSIGIELVNSSTCIYQWQNSTLDHRNDYLCNYHDFSPKQIELLIELSKGILARHPEITPTRVLGHSDIQVDLKSDPGPRFPWHTLYKHGIGAWYDDNTVEKYWRLFTTSQMPSIAEAQCALQTYGYGIKVTTEHDEQSFDHFRAFQLHFRPWLVNGEVDVKTMARLWALLEKYFPESLGVDGELLSECELISPTPEIQEVQQQQG
;
A
#
# COMPACT_ATOMS: atom_id res chain seq x y z
N MET A 1 56.29 53.73 45.96
CA MET A 1 56.20 53.60 47.44
C MET A 1 54.76 53.89 47.81
N HIS A 2 53.89 52.98 48.23
CA HIS A 2 53.97 51.94 49.27
C HIS A 2 53.08 50.74 48.86
N LEU A 3 53.64 49.51 48.86
CA LEU A 3 53.39 48.43 49.83
C LEU A 3 51.91 47.98 49.94
N LEU A 4 51.57 46.86 49.28
CA LEU A 4 51.55 45.50 49.88
C LEU A 4 50.58 45.36 51.06
N ARG A 5 49.40 44.77 50.80
CA ARG A 5 48.75 43.88 51.76
C ARG A 5 48.18 42.66 51.02
N ARG A 6 48.77 41.52 51.38
CA ARG A 6 48.41 40.14 51.04
C ARG A 6 47.04 39.80 51.64
N SER A 7 46.25 38.99 50.94
CA SER A 7 45.72 37.72 51.46
C SER A 7 44.86 37.01 50.40
N LEU A 8 45.50 36.07 49.71
CA LEU A 8 45.08 34.69 49.56
C LEU A 8 43.55 34.43 49.62
N ILE A 9 42.89 34.38 48.46
CA ILE A 9 41.76 33.46 48.26
C ILE A 9 42.03 32.64 47.00
N LEU A 10 42.02 31.34 47.24
CA LEU A 10 42.32 30.24 46.37
C LEU A 10 41.78 30.39 44.94
N PHE A 11 42.70 30.14 44.02
CA PHE A 11 42.49 29.50 42.72
C PHE A 11 41.36 28.44 42.80
N ILE A 12 40.16 28.79 42.32
CA ILE A 12 39.17 27.82 41.86
C ILE A 12 39.07 27.98 40.35
N CYS A 13 40.15 27.61 39.66
CA CYS A 13 40.06 27.13 38.29
C CYS A 13 39.58 25.66 38.38
N CYS A 14 38.30 25.47 38.69
CA CYS A 14 37.65 24.19 38.49
C CYS A 14 37.50 23.99 36.98
N ILE A 15 38.55 23.39 36.41
CA ILE A 15 38.54 22.38 35.35
C ILE A 15 37.14 22.21 34.73
N LEU A 16 36.79 23.07 33.77
CA LEU A 16 35.89 22.70 32.69
C LEU A 16 36.65 21.70 31.83
N GLY A 17 36.75 20.47 32.33
CA GLY A 17 37.11 19.32 31.53
C GLY A 17 36.01 19.17 30.50
N ALA A 18 36.16 19.87 29.38
CA ALA A 18 35.42 19.58 28.18
C ALA A 18 35.68 18.10 27.90
N CYS A 19 34.72 17.25 28.25
CA CYS A 19 34.57 15.94 27.64
C CYS A 19 34.28 16.20 26.16
N ALA A 20 35.33 16.51 25.40
CA ALA A 20 35.32 16.42 23.96
C ALA A 20 35.19 14.93 23.66
N THR A 21 33.95 14.44 23.59
CA THR A 21 33.64 13.12 23.05
C THR A 21 34.32 13.07 21.70
N LYS A 22 35.38 12.28 21.60
CA LYS A 22 36.16 12.12 20.37
C LYS A 22 35.22 11.49 19.36
N LYS A 23 34.58 12.32 18.52
CA LYS A 23 33.62 11.86 17.52
C LYS A 23 34.37 10.91 16.62
N GLN A 24 34.01 9.63 16.68
CA GLN A 24 34.66 8.60 15.87
C GLN A 24 34.56 9.01 14.41
N SER A 25 35.70 9.19 13.74
CA SER A 25 35.73 9.48 12.31
C SER A 25 35.39 8.18 11.57
N VAL A 26 34.29 8.19 10.82
CA VAL A 26 33.92 7.08 9.94
C VAL A 26 34.77 7.18 8.67
N ASN A 27 35.52 6.13 8.34
CA ASN A 27 36.26 6.06 7.09
C ASN A 27 35.30 5.68 5.95
N GLN A 28 35.19 6.56 4.94
CA GLN A 28 34.33 6.37 3.76
C GLN A 28 35.12 6.14 2.46
N GLN A 29 36.40 5.76 2.53
CA GLN A 29 37.25 5.54 1.35
C GLN A 29 36.90 4.28 0.55
N HIS A 30 36.15 3.35 1.14
CA HIS A 30 35.79 2.07 0.54
C HIS A 30 34.27 1.84 0.59
N VAL A 31 33.51 2.74 -0.03
CA VAL A 31 32.05 2.56 -0.19
C VAL A 31 31.76 1.44 -1.20
N SER A 32 30.77 0.61 -0.90
CA SER A 32 30.34 -0.50 -1.77
C SER A 32 29.40 0.03 -2.87
N GLU A 33 29.58 -0.43 -4.10
CA GLU A 33 28.61 -0.26 -5.19
C GLU A 33 27.48 -1.30 -5.13
N ASN A 34 27.63 -2.35 -4.31
CA ASN A 34 26.65 -3.43 -4.15
C ASN A 34 25.58 -3.04 -3.11
N TYR A 35 24.66 -2.15 -3.47
CA TYR A 35 23.51 -1.78 -2.64
C TYR A 35 22.28 -1.46 -3.49
N ASN A 36 21.10 -1.54 -2.87
CA ASN A 36 19.83 -1.12 -3.45
C ASN A 36 19.16 -0.12 -2.49
N THR A 37 18.14 0.62 -2.94
CA THR A 37 17.37 1.53 -2.08
C THR A 37 16.47 0.75 -1.12
N ARG A 38 16.10 1.39 0.00
CA ARG A 38 15.17 0.79 0.98
C ARG A 38 13.71 0.86 0.52
N VAL A 39 13.37 1.92 -0.22
CA VAL A 39 12.04 2.12 -0.79
C VAL A 39 11.85 1.17 -1.96
N LYS A 40 10.79 0.37 -1.89
CA LYS A 40 10.40 -0.66 -2.85
C LYS A 40 8.95 -0.57 -3.30
N PHE A 41 8.11 0.21 -2.61
CA PHE A 41 6.70 0.34 -2.92
C PHE A 41 6.27 1.80 -3.03
N LEU A 42 5.27 2.04 -3.87
CA LEU A 42 4.51 3.28 -3.92
C LEU A 42 3.05 2.94 -3.57
N VAL A 43 2.50 3.55 -2.52
CA VAL A 43 1.14 3.27 -2.06
C VAL A 43 0.28 4.52 -2.20
N VAL A 44 -0.84 4.39 -2.89
CA VAL A 44 -1.80 5.46 -3.14
C VAL A 44 -3.03 5.31 -2.25
N HIS A 45 -3.47 6.41 -1.68
CA HIS A 45 -4.57 6.51 -0.70
C HIS A 45 -5.56 7.60 -1.13
N TYR A 46 -6.73 7.61 -0.48
CA TYR A 46 -7.56 8.81 -0.38
C TYR A 46 -7.78 9.21 1.09
N THR A 47 -8.12 10.47 1.33
CA THR A 47 -8.16 11.01 2.70
C THR A 47 -9.53 10.95 3.40
N VAL A 48 -10.65 10.74 2.68
CA VAL A 48 -12.02 10.76 3.24
C VAL A 48 -12.42 12.15 3.78
N GLY A 49 -11.86 13.22 3.24
CA GLY A 49 -12.09 14.57 3.75
C GLY A 49 -11.71 15.66 2.77
N ASP A 50 -11.94 16.90 3.19
CA ASP A 50 -11.44 18.10 2.50
C ASP A 50 -9.95 18.34 2.79
N TRP A 51 -9.37 19.33 2.14
CA TRP A 51 -7.96 19.69 2.22
C TRP A 51 -7.53 20.02 3.64
N GLN A 52 -8.22 20.96 4.31
CA GLN A 52 -7.81 21.41 5.65
C GLN A 52 -7.91 20.27 6.67
N SER A 53 -9.04 19.57 6.61
CA SER A 53 -9.23 18.16 6.93
C SER A 53 -8.00 17.27 7.03
N SER A 54 -7.59 16.91 5.83
CA SER A 54 -6.57 15.94 5.49
C SER A 54 -5.20 16.41 5.94
N LEU A 55 -4.87 17.68 5.67
CA LEU A 55 -3.61 18.28 6.09
C LEU A 55 -3.45 18.21 7.60
N ASP A 56 -4.50 18.54 8.34
CA ASP A 56 -4.50 18.52 9.79
C ASP A 56 -4.29 17.11 10.35
N VAL A 57 -5.03 16.12 9.84
CA VAL A 57 -4.88 14.71 10.26
C VAL A 57 -3.48 14.17 9.97
N LEU A 58 -2.90 14.51 8.82
CA LEU A 58 -1.60 13.97 8.38
C LEU A 58 -0.38 14.68 8.99
N THR A 59 -0.57 15.82 9.68
CA THR A 59 0.54 16.63 10.23
C THR A 59 0.46 16.88 11.73
N LYS A 60 -0.73 16.82 12.35
CA LYS A 60 -0.91 17.08 13.78
C LYS A 60 -0.86 15.78 14.58
N SER A 61 -0.33 15.87 15.80
CA SER A 61 -0.07 14.71 16.66
C SER A 61 -1.31 13.88 17.02
N TYR A 62 -2.51 14.48 16.99
CA TYR A 62 -3.74 13.74 17.26
C TYR A 62 -4.15 12.80 16.13
N GLY A 63 -3.68 13.01 14.89
CA GLY A 63 -4.06 12.17 13.77
C GLY A 63 -3.42 10.79 13.81
N GLN A 64 -2.24 10.67 14.43
CA GLN A 64 -1.49 9.42 14.58
C GLN A 64 -1.21 8.66 13.27
N VAL A 65 -1.33 9.35 12.13
CA VAL A 65 -1.05 8.87 10.78
C VAL A 65 -0.34 9.98 9.99
N SER A 66 0.35 9.61 8.91
CA SER A 66 1.00 10.57 8.02
C SER A 66 1.28 9.93 6.66
N ALA A 67 1.50 10.76 5.64
CA ALA A 67 1.93 10.34 4.31
C ALA A 67 3.18 11.13 3.90
N HIS A 68 3.89 10.67 2.87
CA HIS A 68 5.02 11.43 2.34
C HIS A 68 4.52 12.62 1.54
N TYR A 69 3.46 12.41 0.76
CA TYR A 69 2.86 13.43 -0.10
C TYR A 69 1.35 13.54 0.10
N LEU A 70 0.83 14.75 -0.01
CA LEU A 70 -0.59 15.06 -0.07
C LEU A 70 -0.87 15.91 -1.31
N ILE A 71 -1.88 15.52 -2.09
CA ILE A 71 -2.28 16.22 -3.31
C ILE A 71 -3.73 16.73 -3.16
N PRO A 72 -3.96 18.06 -3.18
CA PRO A 72 -5.29 18.66 -3.07
C PRO A 72 -6.19 18.31 -4.28
N GLN A 73 -7.49 18.55 -4.12
CA GLN A 73 -8.50 18.40 -5.16
C GLN A 73 -9.02 19.77 -5.62
N GLU A 74 -9.36 19.88 -6.91
CA GLU A 74 -10.04 21.07 -7.44
C GLU A 74 -11.40 21.32 -6.76
N PHE A 75 -11.78 22.59 -6.63
CA PHE A 75 -13.04 23.04 -6.03
C PHE A 75 -13.24 22.66 -4.55
N ASP A 76 -12.16 22.31 -3.86
CA ASP A 76 -12.16 22.19 -2.41
C ASP A 76 -12.18 23.58 -1.75
N GLY A 77 -13.30 23.94 -1.12
CA GLY A 77 -13.47 25.24 -0.46
C GLY A 77 -12.53 25.50 0.71
N SER A 78 -11.89 24.47 1.25
CA SER A 78 -10.89 24.57 2.32
C SER A 78 -9.46 24.79 1.78
N TYR A 79 -9.20 24.48 0.50
CA TYR A 79 -7.96 24.82 -0.20
C TYR A 79 -7.96 26.30 -0.61
N LYS A 80 -6.93 27.06 -0.23
CA LYS A 80 -6.88 28.52 -0.41
C LYS A 80 -5.90 29.00 -1.48
N GLU A 81 -5.03 28.13 -1.96
CA GLU A 81 -4.10 28.48 -3.03
C GLU A 81 -4.82 28.51 -4.37
N LYS A 82 -4.27 29.30 -5.31
CA LYS A 82 -4.88 29.51 -6.62
C LYS A 82 -4.73 28.31 -7.55
N GLU A 83 -3.58 27.65 -7.46
CA GLU A 83 -3.20 26.51 -8.27
C GLU A 83 -2.98 25.31 -7.34
N LEU A 84 -3.32 24.11 -7.79
CA LEU A 84 -3.03 22.89 -7.04
C LEU A 84 -1.52 22.64 -7.01
N GLU A 85 -0.99 22.38 -5.82
CA GLU A 85 0.42 22.03 -5.59
C GLU A 85 0.54 20.70 -4.83
N VAL A 86 1.63 19.97 -5.06
CA VAL A 86 1.95 18.76 -4.28
C VAL A 86 2.66 19.17 -3.00
N TYR A 87 2.19 18.66 -1.86
CA TYR A 87 2.79 18.95 -0.56
C TYR A 87 3.57 17.74 -0.05
N GLN A 88 4.85 17.92 0.24
CA GLN A 88 5.64 16.92 0.96
C GLN A 88 5.48 17.11 2.46
N LEU A 89 4.94 16.12 3.15
CA LEU A 89 4.71 16.15 4.60
C LEU A 89 5.80 15.40 5.38
N VAL A 90 6.36 14.35 4.78
CA VAL A 90 7.46 13.55 5.34
C VAL A 90 8.53 13.33 4.27
N ASP A 91 9.80 13.49 4.65
CA ASP A 91 10.95 13.20 3.78
C ASP A 91 10.96 11.72 3.36
N GLU A 92 11.26 11.41 2.09
CA GLU A 92 11.28 10.03 1.55
C GLU A 92 12.30 9.11 2.26
N ASN A 93 13.30 9.67 2.97
CA ASN A 93 14.27 8.91 3.77
C ASN A 93 13.77 8.59 5.19
N LEU A 94 12.62 9.14 5.57
CA LEU A 94 11.96 8.89 6.84
C LEU A 94 10.74 7.99 6.62
N ARG A 95 10.20 7.47 7.71
CA ARG A 95 9.04 6.58 7.70
C ARG A 95 7.77 7.37 7.97
N ALA A 96 6.93 7.57 6.95
CA ALA A 96 5.55 8.00 7.16
C ALA A 96 4.66 6.84 7.68
N TRP A 97 3.51 7.17 8.28
CA TRP A 97 2.61 6.21 8.92
C TRP A 97 1.29 6.11 8.15
N HIS A 98 1.31 5.48 6.96
CA HIS A 98 0.16 5.43 6.05
C HIS A 98 -0.38 4.00 5.85
N ALA A 99 0.48 2.99 5.77
CA ALA A 99 0.08 1.64 5.35
C ALA A 99 -0.54 0.77 6.46
N GLY A 100 -0.38 1.13 7.74
CA GLY A 100 -0.79 0.29 8.87
C GLY A 100 -0.16 -1.13 8.88
N PRO A 101 -0.76 -2.10 9.60
CA PRO A 101 -0.47 -3.53 9.45
C PRO A 101 -0.83 -3.96 8.02
N SER A 102 0.18 -4.20 7.21
CA SER A 102 0.04 -4.38 5.76
C SER A 102 1.01 -5.45 5.26
N GLN A 103 0.62 -6.11 4.18
CA GLN A 103 1.42 -7.14 3.53
C GLN A 103 1.32 -7.05 2.00
N TRP A 104 2.45 -7.26 1.33
CA TRP A 104 2.54 -7.46 -0.11
C TRP A 104 3.75 -8.33 -0.42
N GLU A 105 3.59 -9.30 -1.32
CA GLU A 105 4.54 -10.39 -1.55
C GLU A 105 4.91 -11.05 -0.20
N ASN A 106 6.22 -11.26 0.03
CA ASN A 106 6.76 -11.74 1.30
C ASN A 106 7.14 -10.60 2.27
N LYS A 107 6.65 -9.37 2.04
CA LYS A 107 6.95 -8.20 2.89
C LYS A 107 5.76 -7.86 3.77
N GLN A 108 6.03 -7.62 5.04
CA GLN A 108 5.09 -7.08 6.01
C GLN A 108 5.57 -5.70 6.46
N GLY A 109 4.66 -4.90 7.03
CA GLY A 109 5.02 -3.59 7.56
C GLY A 109 5.44 -2.62 6.45
N ILE A 110 4.61 -2.48 5.42
CA ILE A 110 4.93 -1.80 4.16
C ILE A 110 5.43 -0.36 4.36
N ASN A 111 5.01 0.33 5.42
CA ASN A 111 5.54 1.66 5.79
C ASN A 111 7.07 1.74 5.78
N ASP A 112 7.78 0.67 6.16
CA ASP A 112 9.24 0.68 6.28
C ASP A 112 9.97 0.75 4.93
N GLN A 113 9.26 0.46 3.84
CA GLN A 113 9.81 0.31 2.50
C GLN A 113 8.96 1.01 1.44
N SER A 114 8.10 1.95 1.82
CA SER A 114 7.16 2.57 0.89
C SER A 114 7.12 4.08 0.97
N ILE A 115 6.72 4.68 -0.15
CA ILE A 115 6.28 6.07 -0.22
C ILE A 115 4.76 6.07 -0.32
N GLY A 116 4.09 6.63 0.67
CA GLY A 116 2.65 6.92 0.66
C GLY A 116 2.29 8.27 0.04
N ILE A 117 1.34 8.26 -0.90
CA ILE A 117 0.71 9.46 -1.48
C ILE A 117 -0.78 9.48 -1.13
N GLU A 118 -1.21 10.55 -0.48
CA GLU A 118 -2.61 10.84 -0.16
C GLU A 118 -3.21 11.78 -1.20
N LEU A 119 -4.37 11.40 -1.75
CA LEU A 119 -5.16 12.25 -2.63
C LEU A 119 -6.37 12.76 -1.84
N VAL A 120 -6.51 14.08 -1.73
CA VAL A 120 -7.73 14.66 -1.14
C VAL A 120 -8.91 14.21 -1.99
N ASN A 121 -9.82 13.44 -1.40
CA ASN A 121 -11.02 12.95 -2.05
C ASN A 121 -12.01 12.51 -0.96
N SER A 122 -13.27 12.94 -1.09
CA SER A 122 -14.34 12.69 -0.11
C SER A 122 -14.98 11.30 -0.23
N SER A 123 -14.35 10.37 -0.96
CA SER A 123 -14.80 8.99 -1.07
C SER A 123 -14.88 8.34 0.31
N THR A 124 -15.94 7.57 0.53
CA THR A 124 -16.14 6.80 1.75
C THR A 124 -16.54 5.38 1.39
N CYS A 125 -16.11 4.41 2.20
CA CYS A 125 -16.55 3.03 2.09
C CYS A 125 -16.51 2.42 3.48
N ILE A 126 -17.69 2.15 4.03
CA ILE A 126 -17.85 1.78 5.44
C ILE A 126 -18.43 0.38 5.50
N TYR A 127 -17.78 -0.47 6.28
CA TYR A 127 -18.29 -1.74 6.78
C TYR A 127 -18.11 -1.76 8.31
N GLN A 128 -19.09 -2.26 9.05
CA GLN A 128 -19.02 -2.27 10.52
C GLN A 128 -18.37 -3.56 11.00
N TRP A 129 -17.04 -3.60 11.02
CA TRP A 129 -16.23 -4.78 11.39
C TRP A 129 -16.53 -5.38 12.77
N GLN A 130 -17.11 -4.61 13.69
CA GLN A 130 -17.46 -5.08 15.04
C GLN A 130 -18.87 -5.69 15.12
N ASN A 131 -19.63 -5.68 14.04
CA ASN A 131 -20.98 -6.21 14.01
C ASN A 131 -21.00 -7.57 13.32
N SER A 132 -20.88 -8.63 14.11
CA SER A 132 -20.88 -10.02 13.63
C SER A 132 -22.19 -10.50 12.99
N THR A 133 -23.21 -9.64 12.93
CA THR A 133 -24.48 -9.94 12.25
C THR A 133 -24.53 -9.44 10.80
N LEU A 134 -23.55 -8.63 10.39
CA LEU A 134 -23.45 -8.15 9.02
C LEU A 134 -22.90 -9.22 8.09
N ASP A 135 -23.46 -9.24 6.89
CA ASP A 135 -22.95 -10.02 5.78
C ASP A 135 -21.74 -9.32 5.19
N HIS A 136 -20.55 -9.88 5.45
CA HIS A 136 -19.28 -9.40 4.92
C HIS A 136 -19.26 -9.26 3.40
N ARG A 137 -20.20 -9.84 2.65
CA ARG A 137 -20.27 -9.72 1.19
C ARG A 137 -21.12 -8.55 0.72
N ASN A 138 -22.15 -8.19 1.48
CA ASN A 138 -23.21 -7.32 1.00
C ASN A 138 -23.34 -6.01 1.80
N ASP A 139 -22.82 -5.94 3.02
CA ASP A 139 -23.07 -4.81 3.93
C ASP A 139 -22.02 -3.69 3.86
N TYR A 140 -21.53 -3.42 2.65
CA TYR A 140 -20.68 -2.25 2.36
C TYR A 140 -21.53 -1.05 1.92
N LEU A 141 -21.38 0.08 2.60
CA LEU A 141 -21.91 1.36 2.14
C LEU A 141 -20.77 2.23 1.61
N CYS A 142 -20.64 2.28 0.28
CA CYS A 142 -19.55 3.00 -0.37
C CYS A 142 -20.07 4.07 -1.33
N ASN A 143 -19.48 5.25 -1.23
CA ASN A 143 -19.71 6.39 -2.09
C ASN A 143 -18.34 6.86 -2.62
N TYR A 144 -18.03 6.52 -3.86
CA TYR A 144 -16.76 6.86 -4.49
C TYR A 144 -16.91 8.06 -5.42
N HIS A 145 -16.09 9.07 -5.21
CA HIS A 145 -16.04 10.29 -6.01
C HIS A 145 -14.92 10.22 -7.06
N ASP A 146 -15.17 10.82 -8.23
CA ASP A 146 -14.16 10.92 -9.28
C ASP A 146 -12.98 11.81 -8.83
N PHE A 147 -11.78 11.47 -9.29
CA PHE A 147 -10.58 12.29 -9.09
C PHE A 147 -10.48 13.33 -10.20
N SER A 148 -10.18 14.59 -9.86
CA SER A 148 -10.07 15.66 -10.86
C SER A 148 -8.89 15.41 -11.82
N PRO A 149 -9.01 15.74 -13.12
CA PRO A 149 -7.90 15.57 -14.07
C PRO A 149 -6.62 16.27 -13.61
N LYS A 150 -6.72 17.47 -13.03
CA LYS A 150 -5.53 18.21 -12.58
C LYS A 150 -4.82 17.52 -11.42
N GLN A 151 -5.57 16.95 -10.47
CA GLN A 151 -5.00 16.16 -9.38
C GLN A 151 -4.26 14.91 -9.91
N ILE A 152 -4.81 14.25 -10.93
CA ILE A 152 -4.17 13.08 -11.55
C ILE A 152 -2.92 13.45 -12.36
N GLU A 153 -2.90 14.60 -13.03
CA GLU A 153 -1.69 15.12 -13.69
C GLU A 153 -0.54 15.30 -12.69
N LEU A 154 -0.81 15.95 -11.55
CA LEU A 154 0.18 16.13 -10.47
C LEU A 154 0.68 14.78 -9.94
N LEU A 155 -0.22 13.82 -9.75
CA LEU A 155 0.13 12.47 -9.31
C LEU A 155 1.05 11.76 -10.32
N ILE A 156 0.78 11.88 -11.62
CA ILE A 156 1.59 11.27 -12.68
C ILE A 156 3.02 11.84 -12.67
N GLU A 157 3.14 13.17 -12.60
CA GLU A 157 4.45 13.84 -12.55
C GLU A 157 5.24 13.45 -11.30
N LEU A 158 4.60 13.49 -10.13
CA LEU A 158 5.19 13.08 -8.86
C LEU A 158 5.65 11.61 -8.90
N SER A 159 4.76 10.71 -9.35
CA SER A 159 5.04 9.26 -9.39
C SER A 159 6.21 8.95 -10.31
N LYS A 160 6.29 9.57 -11.49
CA LYS A 160 7.46 9.41 -12.38
C LYS A 160 8.76 9.83 -11.71
N GLY A 161 8.74 10.95 -10.99
CA GLY A 161 9.89 11.41 -10.22
C GLY A 161 10.32 10.40 -9.15
N ILE A 162 9.35 9.87 -8.39
CA ILE A 162 9.59 8.86 -7.35
C ILE A 162 10.19 7.58 -7.96
N LEU A 163 9.57 7.04 -9.01
CA LEU A 163 10.02 5.81 -9.67
C LEU A 163 11.43 5.96 -10.26
N ALA A 164 11.77 7.14 -10.79
CA ALA A 164 13.12 7.42 -11.29
C ALA A 164 14.18 7.44 -10.19
N ARG A 165 13.83 7.85 -8.96
CA ARG A 165 14.73 7.85 -7.80
C ARG A 165 14.84 6.48 -7.13
N HIS A 166 13.79 5.67 -7.20
CA HIS A 166 13.67 4.38 -6.51
C HIS A 166 13.36 3.25 -7.52
N PRO A 167 14.37 2.78 -8.28
CA PRO A 167 14.18 1.78 -9.33
C PRO A 167 13.71 0.41 -8.83
N GLU A 168 13.76 0.16 -7.52
CA GLU A 168 13.23 -1.05 -6.88
C GLU A 168 11.69 -1.11 -6.86
N ILE A 169 11.02 0.03 -7.12
CA ILE A 169 9.56 0.09 -7.27
C ILE A 169 9.21 -0.42 -8.67
N THR A 170 9.00 -1.73 -8.78
CA THR A 170 8.54 -2.38 -10.00
C THR A 170 7.07 -2.04 -10.28
N PRO A 171 6.57 -2.26 -11.51
CA PRO A 171 5.16 -2.01 -11.84
C PRO A 171 4.16 -2.68 -10.88
N THR A 172 4.45 -3.90 -10.44
CA THR A 172 3.64 -4.67 -9.47
C THR A 172 3.73 -4.17 -8.03
N ARG A 173 4.52 -3.13 -7.76
CA ARG A 173 4.72 -2.51 -6.44
C ARG A 173 4.22 -1.06 -6.37
N VAL A 174 3.45 -0.63 -7.37
CA VAL A 174 2.59 0.55 -7.29
C VAL A 174 1.18 0.07 -6.95
N LEU A 175 0.74 0.38 -5.73
CA LEU A 175 -0.38 -0.29 -5.06
C LEU A 175 -1.38 0.72 -4.52
N GLY A 176 -2.64 0.32 -4.41
CA GLY A 176 -3.61 0.98 -3.54
C GLY A 176 -3.45 0.50 -2.10
N HIS A 177 -3.96 1.26 -1.13
CA HIS A 177 -4.05 0.76 0.25
C HIS A 177 -4.91 -0.51 0.34
N SER A 178 -5.95 -0.60 -0.49
CA SER A 178 -6.81 -1.78 -0.65
C SER A 178 -6.05 -3.05 -1.03
N ASP A 179 -4.88 -2.95 -1.68
CA ASP A 179 -4.14 -4.11 -2.14
C ASP A 179 -3.33 -4.76 -1.00
N ILE A 180 -2.94 -3.96 0.00
CA ILE A 180 -2.00 -4.36 1.07
C ILE A 180 -2.67 -4.54 2.43
N GLN A 181 -3.90 -4.07 2.58
CA GLN A 181 -4.73 -4.18 3.78
C GLN A 181 -6.19 -4.50 3.38
N VAL A 182 -6.34 -5.64 2.69
CA VAL A 182 -7.56 -6.03 1.94
C VAL A 182 -8.82 -6.12 2.79
N ASP A 183 -8.66 -6.44 4.07
CA ASP A 183 -9.71 -6.68 5.06
C ASP A 183 -10.23 -5.39 5.70
N LEU A 184 -9.66 -4.23 5.40
CA LEU A 184 -10.05 -2.98 6.08
C LEU A 184 -10.13 -1.79 5.13
N LYS A 185 -9.35 -1.81 4.04
CA LYS A 185 -9.12 -0.65 3.19
C LYS A 185 -9.74 -0.85 1.82
N SER A 186 -10.27 0.23 1.28
CA SER A 186 -10.90 0.26 -0.05
C SER A 186 -10.38 1.40 -0.91
N ASP A 187 -9.43 2.18 -0.40
CA ASP A 187 -8.77 3.28 -1.09
C ASP A 187 -7.61 2.79 -1.96
N PRO A 188 -7.36 3.44 -3.13
CA PRO A 188 -7.99 4.66 -3.61
C PRO A 188 -9.33 4.44 -4.33
N GLY A 189 -9.87 3.23 -4.30
CA GLY A 189 -11.22 2.91 -4.78
C GLY A 189 -11.32 2.71 -6.30
N PRO A 190 -12.49 2.27 -6.80
CA PRO A 190 -12.68 1.93 -8.21
C PRO A 190 -12.73 3.16 -9.13
N ARG A 191 -12.82 4.37 -8.56
CA ARG A 191 -12.80 5.62 -9.31
C ARG A 191 -11.38 6.09 -9.61
N PHE A 192 -10.38 5.49 -8.98
CA PHE A 192 -9.00 5.81 -9.22
C PHE A 192 -8.54 5.30 -10.60
N PRO A 193 -7.89 6.13 -11.42
CA PRO A 193 -7.66 5.81 -12.82
C PRO A 193 -6.36 5.00 -13.03
N TRP A 194 -6.27 3.79 -12.47
CA TRP A 194 -5.10 2.90 -12.57
C TRP A 194 -4.60 2.72 -14.01
N HIS A 195 -5.51 2.46 -14.96
CA HIS A 195 -5.14 2.31 -16.37
C HIS A 195 -4.53 3.59 -16.98
N THR A 196 -4.95 4.77 -16.54
CA THR A 196 -4.35 6.05 -16.97
C THR A 196 -2.92 6.17 -16.47
N LEU A 197 -2.65 5.80 -15.22
CA LEU A 197 -1.29 5.76 -14.66
C LEU A 197 -0.41 4.77 -15.44
N TYR A 198 -0.92 3.57 -15.71
CA TYR A 198 -0.21 2.55 -16.49
C TYR A 198 0.19 3.06 -17.88
N LYS A 199 -0.71 3.77 -18.59
CA LYS A 199 -0.38 4.40 -19.88
C LYS A 199 0.75 5.42 -19.80
N HIS A 200 1.02 5.96 -18.61
CA HIS A 200 2.13 6.87 -18.34
C HIS A 200 3.36 6.15 -17.75
N GLY A 201 3.39 4.81 -17.78
CA GLY A 201 4.49 3.99 -17.29
C GLY A 201 4.51 3.81 -15.77
N ILE A 202 3.38 4.02 -15.09
CA ILE A 202 3.26 3.92 -13.64
C ILE A 202 2.35 2.74 -13.28
N GLY A 203 2.90 1.75 -12.60
CA GLY A 203 2.14 0.60 -12.11
C GLY A 203 1.87 -0.48 -13.17
N ALA A 204 1.24 -1.57 -12.72
CA ALA A 204 0.95 -2.74 -13.53
C ALA A 204 -0.43 -2.66 -14.20
N TRP A 205 -0.55 -3.24 -15.39
CA TRP A 205 -1.84 -3.47 -16.06
C TRP A 205 -1.73 -4.63 -17.04
N TYR A 206 -2.82 -5.37 -17.24
CA TYR A 206 -2.88 -6.46 -18.21
C TYR A 206 -3.00 -5.95 -19.66
N ASP A 207 -2.72 -6.83 -20.61
CA ASP A 207 -2.98 -6.58 -22.03
C ASP A 207 -4.33 -7.19 -22.45
N ASP A 208 -5.17 -6.42 -23.16
CA ASP A 208 -6.54 -6.83 -23.49
C ASP A 208 -6.62 -8.14 -24.29
N ASN A 209 -5.67 -8.35 -25.22
CA ASN A 209 -5.60 -9.59 -26.00
C ASN A 209 -5.31 -10.81 -25.12
N THR A 210 -4.51 -10.65 -24.07
CA THR A 210 -4.18 -11.71 -23.12
C THR A 210 -5.37 -12.00 -22.20
N VAL A 211 -6.11 -10.97 -21.79
CA VAL A 211 -7.39 -11.16 -21.09
C VAL A 211 -8.38 -11.92 -21.97
N GLU A 212 -8.49 -11.58 -23.25
CA GLU A 212 -9.36 -12.30 -24.18
C GLU A 212 -8.94 -13.76 -24.35
N LYS A 213 -7.62 -14.03 -24.44
CA LYS A 213 -7.05 -15.38 -24.48
C LYS A 213 -7.53 -16.22 -23.30
N TYR A 214 -7.34 -15.73 -22.08
CA TYR A 214 -7.73 -16.46 -20.87
C TYR A 214 -9.24 -16.53 -20.67
N TRP A 215 -9.98 -15.47 -21.04
CA TRP A 215 -11.43 -15.51 -21.01
C TRP A 215 -11.99 -16.62 -21.90
N ARG A 216 -11.46 -16.78 -23.12
CA ARG A 216 -11.83 -17.89 -24.01
C ARG A 216 -11.42 -19.23 -23.41
N LEU A 217 -10.18 -19.38 -22.96
CA LEU A 217 -9.70 -20.62 -22.33
C LEU A 217 -10.61 -21.09 -21.19
N PHE A 218 -10.93 -20.21 -20.26
CA PHE A 218 -11.72 -20.55 -19.07
C PHE A 218 -13.21 -20.73 -19.34
N THR A 219 -13.73 -20.20 -20.47
CA THR A 219 -15.12 -20.42 -20.88
C THR A 219 -15.31 -21.67 -21.74
N THR A 220 -14.29 -22.11 -22.47
CA THR A 220 -14.38 -23.28 -23.37
C THR A 220 -13.81 -24.56 -22.78
N SER A 221 -12.80 -24.45 -21.93
CA SER A 221 -12.10 -25.61 -21.35
C SER A 221 -12.58 -25.84 -19.92
N GLN A 222 -11.98 -25.15 -18.96
CA GLN A 222 -12.32 -25.26 -17.54
C GLN A 222 -11.92 -23.98 -16.81
N MET A 223 -12.75 -23.55 -15.86
CA MET A 223 -12.44 -22.45 -14.94
C MET A 223 -11.44 -22.95 -13.89
N PRO A 224 -10.36 -22.20 -13.56
CA PRO A 224 -9.50 -22.56 -12.45
C PRO A 224 -10.29 -22.75 -11.15
N SER A 225 -9.88 -23.72 -10.34
CA SER A 225 -10.44 -23.96 -9.02
C SER A 225 -10.20 -22.77 -8.07
N ILE A 226 -10.94 -22.71 -6.97
CA ILE A 226 -10.75 -21.66 -5.95
C ILE A 226 -9.32 -21.70 -5.38
N ALA A 227 -8.75 -22.90 -5.16
CA ALA A 227 -7.37 -23.05 -4.71
C ALA A 227 -6.36 -22.46 -5.71
N GLU A 228 -6.55 -22.71 -7.02
CA GLU A 228 -5.71 -22.11 -8.06
C GLU A 228 -5.90 -20.59 -8.12
N ALA A 229 -7.12 -20.10 -7.93
CA ALA A 229 -7.44 -18.67 -7.91
C ALA A 229 -6.76 -17.94 -6.74
N GLN A 230 -6.79 -18.51 -5.54
CA GLN A 230 -6.11 -17.99 -4.36
C GLN A 230 -4.58 -18.08 -4.53
N CYS A 231 -4.07 -19.20 -5.06
CA CYS A 231 -2.64 -19.35 -5.35
C CYS A 231 -2.16 -18.34 -6.39
N ALA A 232 -2.97 -18.02 -7.39
CA ALA A 232 -2.67 -17.00 -8.39
C ALA A 232 -2.61 -15.58 -7.76
N LEU A 233 -3.54 -15.24 -6.85
CA LEU A 233 -3.47 -13.98 -6.09
C LEU A 233 -2.22 -13.93 -5.21
N GLN A 234 -1.89 -15.04 -4.53
CA GLN A 234 -0.69 -15.16 -3.71
C GLN A 234 0.59 -14.96 -4.55
N THR A 235 0.64 -15.60 -5.72
CA THR A 235 1.74 -15.48 -6.68
C THR A 235 1.90 -14.04 -7.16
N TYR A 236 0.79 -13.33 -7.44
CA TYR A 236 0.84 -11.95 -7.87
C TYR A 236 1.37 -10.98 -6.79
N GLY A 237 1.12 -11.30 -5.52
CA GLY A 237 1.65 -10.54 -4.38
C GLY A 237 0.67 -10.38 -3.21
N TYR A 238 -0.56 -10.86 -3.28
CA TYR A 238 -1.51 -10.73 -2.19
C TYR A 238 -1.16 -11.63 -1.00
N GLY A 239 -1.39 -11.16 0.22
CA GLY A 239 -1.17 -11.90 1.48
C GLY A 239 -2.22 -12.98 1.78
N ILE A 240 -2.74 -13.65 0.75
CA ILE A 240 -3.82 -14.63 0.86
C ILE A 240 -3.28 -16.02 1.23
N LYS A 241 -4.05 -16.77 2.02
CA LYS A 241 -3.83 -18.20 2.30
C LYS A 241 -4.62 -19.05 1.30
N VAL A 242 -4.03 -20.15 0.84
CA VAL A 242 -4.70 -21.05 -0.09
C VAL A 242 -5.54 -22.06 0.69
N THR A 243 -6.84 -22.02 0.47
CA THR A 243 -7.86 -22.97 0.93
C THR A 243 -8.51 -23.62 -0.29
N THR A 244 -9.70 -24.20 -0.16
CA THR A 244 -10.47 -24.74 -1.29
C THR A 244 -11.84 -24.08 -1.42
N GLU A 245 -12.12 -23.08 -0.60
CA GLU A 245 -13.44 -22.47 -0.47
C GLU A 245 -13.36 -20.97 -0.75
N HIS A 246 -14.43 -20.42 -1.34
CA HIS A 246 -14.59 -18.98 -1.48
C HIS A 246 -15.05 -18.40 -0.13
N ASP A 247 -14.12 -18.41 0.84
CA ASP A 247 -14.27 -17.93 2.21
C ASP A 247 -14.21 -16.38 2.30
N GLU A 248 -14.34 -15.83 3.51
CA GLU A 248 -14.33 -14.38 3.76
C GLU A 248 -13.03 -13.72 3.27
N GLN A 249 -11.87 -14.33 3.56
CA GLN A 249 -10.59 -13.80 3.08
C GLN A 249 -10.57 -13.75 1.55
N SER A 250 -11.11 -14.76 0.89
CA SER A 250 -11.09 -14.85 -0.56
C SER A 250 -11.91 -13.72 -1.14
N PHE A 251 -13.12 -13.51 -0.60
CA PHE A 251 -13.97 -12.40 -0.99
C PHE A 251 -13.23 -11.05 -0.88
N ASP A 252 -12.58 -10.77 0.26
CA ASP A 252 -11.87 -9.51 0.49
C ASP A 252 -10.73 -9.30 -0.51
N HIS A 253 -9.92 -10.33 -0.76
CA HIS A 253 -8.80 -10.26 -1.70
C HIS A 253 -9.27 -10.10 -3.14
N PHE A 254 -10.31 -10.82 -3.58
CA PHE A 254 -10.87 -10.65 -4.92
C PHE A 254 -11.54 -9.29 -5.08
N ARG A 255 -12.17 -8.77 -4.03
CA ARG A 255 -12.75 -7.42 -4.03
C ARG A 255 -11.65 -6.36 -4.14
N ALA A 256 -10.56 -6.48 -3.39
CA ALA A 256 -9.38 -5.62 -3.52
C ALA A 256 -8.79 -5.66 -4.94
N PHE A 257 -8.59 -6.86 -5.48
CA PHE A 257 -8.14 -7.03 -6.86
C PHE A 257 -9.07 -6.35 -7.87
N GLN A 258 -10.38 -6.43 -7.68
CA GLN A 258 -11.37 -5.79 -8.55
C GLN A 258 -11.35 -4.26 -8.42
N LEU A 259 -11.16 -3.70 -7.22
CA LEU A 259 -10.98 -2.24 -7.04
C LEU A 259 -9.85 -1.71 -7.92
N HIS A 260 -8.75 -2.47 -8.04
CA HIS A 260 -7.59 -2.10 -8.84
C HIS A 260 -7.79 -2.41 -10.34
N PHE A 261 -8.10 -3.65 -10.68
CA PHE A 261 -7.97 -4.18 -12.05
C PHE A 261 -9.31 -4.36 -12.80
N ARG A 262 -10.44 -4.24 -12.11
CA ARG A 262 -11.79 -4.37 -12.71
C ARG A 262 -12.83 -3.44 -12.02
N PRO A 263 -12.60 -2.13 -12.04
CA PRO A 263 -13.36 -1.19 -11.20
C PRO A 263 -14.87 -1.07 -11.54
N TRP A 264 -15.31 -1.54 -12.70
CA TRP A 264 -16.73 -1.50 -13.10
C TRP A 264 -17.60 -2.60 -12.47
N LEU A 265 -17.00 -3.61 -11.82
CA LEU A 265 -17.73 -4.59 -11.01
C LEU A 265 -16.84 -5.05 -9.86
N VAL A 266 -17.16 -4.56 -8.66
CA VAL A 266 -16.44 -4.83 -7.41
C VAL A 266 -17.39 -5.55 -6.46
N ASN A 267 -17.50 -6.86 -6.61
CA ASN A 267 -18.41 -7.72 -5.87
C ASN A 267 -17.70 -8.89 -5.16
N GLY A 268 -16.37 -8.95 -5.19
CA GLY A 268 -15.58 -10.02 -4.56
C GLY A 268 -15.73 -11.39 -5.21
N GLU A 269 -16.57 -11.56 -6.23
CA GLU A 269 -16.84 -12.87 -6.81
C GLU A 269 -15.72 -13.38 -7.72
N VAL A 270 -15.43 -14.68 -7.62
CA VAL A 270 -14.47 -15.39 -8.48
C VAL A 270 -15.13 -15.75 -9.80
N ASP A 271 -15.32 -14.74 -10.65
CA ASP A 271 -15.85 -14.93 -12.00
C ASP A 271 -14.76 -14.98 -13.08
N VAL A 272 -15.12 -15.49 -14.25
CA VAL A 272 -14.19 -15.70 -15.38
C VAL A 272 -13.50 -14.41 -15.86
N LYS A 273 -14.12 -13.25 -15.72
CA LYS A 273 -13.54 -11.96 -16.15
C LYS A 273 -12.52 -11.45 -15.14
N THR A 274 -12.72 -11.71 -13.85
CA THR A 274 -11.70 -11.46 -12.81
C THR A 274 -10.51 -12.39 -13.03
N MET A 275 -10.77 -13.68 -13.21
CA MET A 275 -9.74 -14.71 -13.40
C MET A 275 -8.89 -14.46 -14.65
N ALA A 276 -9.51 -14.13 -15.78
CA ALA A 276 -8.77 -13.84 -17.01
C ALA A 276 -7.82 -12.64 -16.88
N ARG A 277 -8.16 -11.64 -16.04
CA ARG A 277 -7.28 -10.49 -15.75
C ARG A 277 -6.12 -10.88 -14.85
N LEU A 278 -6.39 -11.67 -13.82
CA LEU A 278 -5.35 -12.17 -12.92
C LEU A 278 -4.32 -13.01 -13.69
N TRP A 279 -4.76 -13.93 -14.54
CA TRP A 279 -3.85 -14.72 -15.38
C TRP A 279 -3.09 -13.86 -16.40
N ALA A 280 -3.75 -12.85 -17.01
CA ALA A 280 -3.05 -11.94 -17.91
C ALA A 280 -1.98 -11.10 -17.21
N LEU A 281 -2.18 -10.76 -15.94
CA LEU A 281 -1.17 -10.10 -15.11
C LEU A 281 -0.02 -11.06 -14.77
N LEU A 282 -0.34 -12.31 -14.38
CA LEU A 282 0.68 -13.32 -14.13
C LEU A 282 1.54 -13.59 -15.36
N GLU A 283 0.95 -13.78 -16.54
CA GLU A 283 1.72 -13.98 -17.78
C GLU A 283 2.67 -12.82 -18.07
N LYS A 284 2.23 -11.60 -17.80
CA LYS A 284 3.01 -10.40 -18.12
C LYS A 284 4.12 -10.12 -17.12
N TYR A 285 3.88 -10.33 -15.84
CA TYR A 285 4.77 -9.90 -14.75
C TYR A 285 5.45 -11.05 -14.01
N PHE A 286 4.95 -12.27 -14.17
CA PHE A 286 5.44 -13.51 -13.54
C PHE A 286 5.32 -14.69 -14.54
N PRO A 287 5.85 -14.58 -15.77
CA PRO A 287 5.65 -15.59 -16.81
C PRO A 287 6.12 -16.99 -16.39
N GLU A 288 7.10 -17.09 -15.49
CA GLU A 288 7.58 -18.34 -14.91
C GLU A 288 6.56 -19.07 -14.03
N SER A 289 5.51 -18.37 -13.58
CA SER A 289 4.43 -18.96 -12.79
C SER A 289 3.39 -19.71 -13.64
N LEU A 290 3.49 -19.63 -14.97
CA LEU A 290 2.52 -20.23 -15.89
C LEU A 290 3.19 -21.18 -16.87
N GLY A 291 2.54 -22.31 -17.11
CA GLY A 291 2.91 -23.26 -18.16
C GLY A 291 2.41 -22.83 -19.52
N VAL A 292 2.74 -23.62 -20.54
CA VAL A 292 2.45 -23.30 -21.96
C VAL A 292 0.96 -23.21 -22.23
N ASP A 293 0.16 -24.02 -21.54
CA ASP A 293 -1.30 -24.08 -21.70
C ASP A 293 -2.04 -23.18 -20.70
N GLY A 294 -1.30 -22.37 -19.92
CA GLY A 294 -1.85 -21.47 -18.91
C GLY A 294 -2.14 -22.13 -17.56
N GLU A 295 -1.65 -23.35 -17.35
CA GLU A 295 -1.65 -23.99 -16.03
C GLU A 295 -0.77 -23.23 -15.05
N LEU A 296 -1.22 -23.10 -13.80
CA LEU A 296 -0.45 -22.45 -12.74
C LEU A 296 0.64 -23.43 -12.26
N LEU A 297 1.90 -23.01 -12.35
CA LEU A 297 3.06 -23.79 -11.93
C LEU A 297 3.48 -23.50 -10.48
N SER A 298 2.94 -22.44 -9.88
CA SER A 298 3.23 -22.07 -8.49
C SER A 298 2.83 -23.17 -7.52
N GLU A 299 3.77 -23.62 -6.70
CA GLU A 299 3.51 -24.54 -5.59
C GLU A 299 3.06 -23.75 -4.35
N CYS A 300 1.76 -23.49 -4.23
CA CYS A 300 1.20 -22.88 -3.03
C CYS A 300 0.81 -23.93 -1.99
N GLU A 301 1.12 -23.67 -0.72
CA GLU A 301 0.76 -24.55 0.39
C GLU A 301 -0.73 -24.48 0.71
N LEU A 302 -1.43 -25.61 0.58
CA LEU A 302 -2.83 -25.75 0.99
C LEU A 302 -2.92 -25.79 2.51
N ILE A 303 -3.66 -24.85 3.09
CA ILE A 303 -3.96 -24.86 4.51
C ILE A 303 -5.24 -25.67 4.74
N SER A 304 -5.11 -26.78 5.46
CA SER A 304 -6.27 -27.54 5.95
C SER A 304 -7.15 -26.63 6.82
N PRO A 305 -8.49 -26.66 6.70
CA PRO A 305 -9.34 -25.89 7.59
C PRO A 305 -9.01 -26.23 9.04
N THR A 306 -8.72 -25.21 9.85
CA THR A 306 -8.60 -25.37 11.30
C THR A 306 -9.90 -26.01 11.80
N PRO A 307 -9.87 -27.12 12.57
CA PRO A 307 -11.08 -27.65 13.17
C PRO A 307 -11.74 -26.54 13.99
N GLU A 308 -13.03 -26.30 13.79
CA GLU A 308 -13.82 -25.44 14.67
C GLU A 308 -13.51 -25.83 16.12
N ILE A 309 -13.04 -24.86 16.90
CA ILE A 309 -12.94 -25.03 18.34
C ILE A 309 -14.39 -25.16 18.82
N GLN A 310 -14.83 -26.40 19.03
CA GLN A 310 -16.03 -26.67 19.81
C GLN A 310 -15.76 -26.11 21.20
N GLU A 311 -16.35 -24.95 21.50
CA GLU A 311 -16.39 -24.43 22.87
C GLU A 311 -17.01 -25.49 23.77
N VAL A 312 -16.17 -26.02 24.65
CA VAL A 312 -16.56 -26.97 25.69
C VAL A 312 -17.45 -26.23 26.69
N GLN A 313 -18.76 -26.24 26.47
CA GLN A 313 -19.72 -26.05 27.55
C GLN A 313 -19.88 -27.35 28.34
N GLN A 314 -18.88 -27.68 29.15
CA GLN A 314 -19.03 -28.58 30.29
C GLN A 314 -18.10 -28.12 31.41
N GLN A 315 -18.68 -27.45 32.41
CA GLN A 315 -18.51 -27.70 33.85
C GLN A 315 -18.87 -26.46 34.67
N GLN A 316 -20.11 -26.40 35.14
CA GLN A 316 -20.42 -25.92 36.49
C GLN A 316 -21.45 -26.88 37.09
N GLY A 317 -20.93 -27.84 37.85
CA GLY A 317 -21.56 -28.30 39.09
C GLY A 317 -21.00 -27.50 40.25
#